data_AF-A0A3D3PQN0-F1
#
_entry.id   AF-A0A3D3PQN0-F1
#
_cell.length_a   1.000
_cell.length_b   1.000
_cell.length_c   1.000
_cell.angle_alpha   90.00
_cell.angle_beta   90.00
_cell.angle_gamma   90.00
#
_symmetry.space_group_name_H-M   'P 1'
#
loop_
_entity.id
_entity.type
_entity.pdbx_description
1 polymer ?
#
loop_
_entity_poly.entity_id
_entity_poly.type
_entity_poly.pdbx_seq_one_letter_code
_entity_poly.pdbx_strand_id
1 'polypeptide(L)'
;CFNFDKMDANNALNRITRELTVRPAAGGSGVDLIAEPWAIGGNSYQVGGFPSGWSEWNGIYRDTMRASQNKLGAVPITTGQLATRFSGSSDLYQGNGRKPWNSINLMVAHDGFTLKDLYSCNGKSNLQAWPYGPSDGGSDDNISWDQGGIAQDQRKAARNGLAFMLLSAGTPMMTGGDEFLRALNCNNNPYNLDSSANWLNYNWTTDQVNFNTFTQRLIAFRKAHASLRPIDFYSGADNNGNGMQQMSWFKPDGGTPDSAYFGDANNRAIAFRIDGTELGDTSSALYVAYNGWSGNVNFMLPWPGAGKNWYRVMDT
;
A
#
# COMPACT_ATOMS: atom_id res chain seq x y z
N CYS A 1 25.48 -3.62 22.58
CA CYS A 1 24.49 -3.79 21.50
C CYS A 1 23.27 -2.96 21.86
N PHE A 2 22.77 -2.13 20.94
CA PHE A 2 21.52 -1.40 21.15
C PHE A 2 20.35 -2.41 21.20
N ASN A 3 19.56 -2.35 22.26
CA ASN A 3 18.32 -3.11 22.39
C ASN A 3 17.20 -2.10 22.62
N PHE A 4 16.30 -1.97 21.65
CA PHE A 4 15.13 -1.13 21.77
C PHE A 4 14.13 -1.76 22.73
N ASP A 5 13.64 -0.96 23.68
CA ASP A 5 12.50 -1.28 24.53
C ASP A 5 11.44 -0.19 24.38
N LYS A 6 10.31 -0.54 23.77
CA LYS A 6 9.18 0.37 23.59
C LYS A 6 8.53 0.80 24.90
N MET A 7 8.68 0.01 25.96
CA MET A 7 8.09 0.27 27.28
C MET A 7 8.99 1.16 28.15
N ASP A 8 10.25 1.37 27.76
CA ASP A 8 11.13 2.29 28.47
C ASP A 8 10.64 3.73 28.32
N ALA A 9 10.06 4.27 29.40
CA ALA A 9 9.55 5.63 29.43
C ALA A 9 10.65 6.69 29.18
N ASN A 10 11.92 6.36 29.38
CA ASN A 10 13.04 7.28 29.17
C ASN A 10 13.60 7.24 27.75
N ASN A 11 13.14 6.33 26.88
CA ASN A 11 13.56 6.31 25.49
C ASN A 11 13.09 7.58 24.75
N ALA A 12 13.82 7.93 23.67
CA ALA A 12 13.55 9.15 22.93
C ALA A 12 12.14 9.21 22.33
N LEU A 13 11.61 8.08 21.84
CA LEU A 13 10.28 8.03 21.21
C LEU A 13 9.17 8.37 22.20
N ASN A 14 9.25 7.82 23.42
CA ASN A 14 8.34 8.09 24.52
C ASN A 14 8.53 9.51 25.08
N ARG A 15 9.76 10.03 25.08
CA ARG A 15 10.01 11.45 25.43
C ARG A 15 9.33 12.38 24.42
N ILE A 16 9.49 12.14 23.13
CA ILE A 16 8.90 12.96 22.06
C ILE A 16 7.39 13.01 22.18
N THR A 17 6.71 11.89 22.42
CA THR A 17 5.24 11.86 22.55
C THR A 17 4.72 12.56 23.82
N ARG A 18 5.55 12.73 24.85
CA ARG A 18 5.21 13.54 26.03
C ARG A 18 5.42 15.04 25.82
N GLU A 19 6.46 15.41 25.07
CA GLU A 19 6.85 16.81 24.87
C GLU A 19 6.10 17.47 23.70
N LEU A 20 5.66 16.69 22.72
CA LEU A 20 4.91 17.18 21.57
C LEU A 20 3.44 16.77 21.66
N THR A 21 2.56 17.71 21.35
CA THR A 21 1.12 17.42 21.18
C THR A 21 0.90 16.71 19.84
N VAL A 22 0.74 15.40 19.88
CA VAL A 22 0.37 14.59 18.71
C VAL A 22 -1.04 14.94 18.25
N ARG A 23 -1.25 15.08 16.94
CA ARG A 23 -2.56 15.43 16.37
C ARG A 23 -3.62 14.38 16.74
N PRO A 24 -4.81 14.78 17.22
CA PRO A 24 -5.92 13.86 17.46
C PRO A 24 -6.41 13.18 16.17
N ALA A 25 -7.01 11.99 16.31
CA ALA A 25 -7.55 11.23 15.18
C ALA A 25 -8.61 12.00 14.36
N ALA A 26 -9.40 12.86 15.01
CA ALA A 26 -10.41 13.69 14.37
C ALA A 26 -9.84 14.97 13.70
N GLY A 27 -8.50 15.16 13.74
CA GLY A 27 -7.84 16.38 13.30
C GLY A 27 -7.71 17.43 14.41
N GLY A 28 -7.32 18.66 14.02
CA GLY A 28 -7.04 19.76 14.94
C GLY A 28 -5.55 20.12 14.99
N SER A 29 -5.14 20.93 15.98
CA SER A 29 -3.73 21.32 16.18
C SER A 29 -2.87 20.15 16.67
N GLY A 30 -1.62 20.08 16.24
CA GLY A 30 -0.66 19.08 16.68
C GLY A 30 0.35 18.72 15.60
N VAL A 31 1.25 17.80 15.93
CA VAL A 31 2.25 17.22 15.02
C VAL A 31 1.86 15.80 14.61
N ASP A 32 2.26 15.41 13.41
CA ASP A 32 2.12 14.05 12.90
C ASP A 32 3.51 13.38 12.97
N LEU A 33 3.65 12.36 13.80
CA LEU A 33 4.91 11.64 14.00
C LEU A 33 4.93 10.38 13.14
N ILE A 34 5.96 10.24 12.31
CA ILE A 34 6.14 9.09 11.41
C ILE A 34 7.55 8.53 11.61
N ALA A 35 7.66 7.21 11.72
CA ALA A 35 8.92 6.51 11.86
C ALA A 35 9.23 5.60 10.68
N GLU A 36 10.51 5.45 10.38
CA GLU A 36 11.08 4.27 9.73
C GLU A 36 11.38 3.25 10.84
N PRO A 37 10.57 2.20 11.04
CA PRO A 37 10.60 1.40 12.26
C PRO A 37 11.67 0.30 12.23
N TRP A 38 12.87 0.63 11.76
CA TRP A 38 14.02 -0.28 11.76
C TRP A 38 15.36 0.48 11.86
N ALA A 39 16.41 -0.25 12.23
CA ALA A 39 17.80 0.16 12.08
C ALA A 39 18.64 -1.07 11.71
N ILE A 40 19.97 -0.98 11.84
CA ILE A 40 20.89 -2.09 11.57
C ILE A 40 21.39 -2.68 12.89
N GLY A 41 21.18 -3.99 13.07
CA GLY A 41 21.70 -4.77 14.20
C GLY A 41 20.78 -4.82 15.44
N GLY A 42 21.10 -5.73 16.36
CA GLY A 42 20.31 -5.96 17.58
C GLY A 42 18.86 -6.38 17.26
N ASN A 43 17.91 -5.91 18.08
CA ASN A 43 16.47 -6.11 17.87
C ASN A 43 15.81 -4.93 17.13
N SER A 44 16.54 -4.19 16.29
CA SER A 44 16.08 -2.91 15.78
C SER A 44 14.94 -2.98 14.76
N TYR A 45 14.66 -4.12 14.13
CA TYR A 45 13.47 -4.29 13.28
C TYR A 45 12.20 -4.31 14.13
N GLN A 46 11.43 -3.23 14.10
CA GLN A 46 10.38 -2.90 15.06
C GLN A 46 9.10 -2.43 14.37
N VAL A 47 8.79 -2.93 13.17
CA VAL A 47 7.48 -2.71 12.54
C VAL A 47 6.38 -3.23 13.48
N GLY A 48 5.41 -2.40 13.82
CA GLY A 48 4.40 -2.65 14.85
C GLY A 48 4.87 -2.39 16.29
N GLY A 49 6.16 -2.09 16.49
CA GLY A 49 6.83 -1.98 17.78
C GLY A 49 6.86 -0.58 18.39
N PHE A 50 6.52 0.48 17.66
CA PHE A 50 6.60 1.85 18.18
C PHE A 50 5.43 2.17 19.13
N PRO A 51 5.61 3.12 20.07
CA PRO A 51 4.56 3.53 21.00
C PRO A 51 3.39 4.24 20.30
N SER A 52 2.25 4.33 20.98
CA SER A 52 1.09 5.08 20.50
C SER A 52 1.45 6.56 20.26
N GLY A 53 0.82 7.16 19.25
CA GLY A 53 1.16 8.49 18.74
C GLY A 53 2.13 8.48 17.55
N TRP A 54 2.81 7.36 17.29
CA TRP A 54 3.64 7.18 16.09
C TRP A 54 2.91 6.38 15.01
N SER A 55 2.96 6.90 13.80
CA SER A 55 2.71 6.14 12.57
C SER A 55 4.03 5.57 12.04
N GLU A 56 3.96 4.50 11.26
CA GLU A 56 5.15 3.76 10.83
C GLU A 56 5.10 3.46 9.34
N TRP A 57 6.25 3.59 8.66
CA TRP A 57 6.46 3.03 7.32
C TRP A 57 6.25 1.51 7.37
N ASN A 58 5.22 1.03 6.69
CA ASN A 58 4.85 -0.38 6.71
C ASN A 58 5.62 -1.16 5.64
N GLY A 59 6.87 -1.53 5.97
CA GLY A 59 7.70 -2.39 5.11
C GLY A 59 7.05 -3.74 4.80
N ILE A 60 6.25 -4.29 5.72
CA ILE A 60 5.55 -5.56 5.50
C ILE A 60 4.42 -5.40 4.47
N TYR A 61 3.70 -4.27 4.47
CA TYR A 61 2.76 -3.93 3.40
C TYR A 61 3.46 -3.87 2.04
N ARG A 62 4.55 -3.10 1.95
CA ARG A 62 5.36 -2.97 0.74
C ARG A 62 5.76 -4.33 0.18
N ASP A 63 6.34 -5.18 1.02
CA ASP A 63 6.91 -6.44 0.57
C ASP A 63 5.83 -7.48 0.22
N THR A 64 4.73 -7.52 0.99
CA THR A 64 3.58 -8.39 0.70
C THR A 64 2.92 -8.02 -0.63
N MET A 65 2.64 -6.73 -0.86
CA MET A 65 1.99 -6.26 -2.08
C MET A 65 2.89 -6.45 -3.30
N ARG A 66 4.19 -6.13 -3.19
CA ARG A 66 5.18 -6.39 -4.26
C ARG A 66 5.27 -7.88 -4.58
N ALA A 67 5.39 -8.75 -3.58
CA ALA A 67 5.51 -10.19 -3.79
C ALA A 67 4.25 -10.76 -4.45
N SER A 68 3.07 -10.26 -4.07
CA SER A 68 1.80 -10.69 -4.66
C SER A 68 1.71 -10.44 -6.18
N GLN A 69 2.41 -9.43 -6.70
CA GLN A 69 2.47 -9.13 -8.14
C GLN A 69 3.69 -9.78 -8.81
N ASN A 70 4.86 -9.68 -8.18
CA ASN A 70 6.15 -9.91 -8.85
C ASN A 70 6.78 -11.27 -8.53
N LYS A 71 6.24 -12.02 -7.57
CA LYS A 71 6.76 -13.31 -7.11
C LYS A 71 5.71 -14.42 -7.17
N LEU A 72 4.76 -14.32 -8.10
CA LEU A 72 3.76 -15.36 -8.35
C LEU A 72 4.46 -16.71 -8.61
N GLY A 73 4.11 -17.72 -7.81
CA GLY A 73 4.71 -19.06 -7.88
C GLY A 73 6.13 -19.18 -7.28
N ALA A 74 6.78 -18.06 -6.93
CA ALA A 74 8.11 -18.05 -6.33
C ALA A 74 8.08 -17.88 -4.80
N VAL A 75 7.13 -17.08 -4.29
CA VAL A 75 6.95 -16.85 -2.84
C VAL A 75 5.48 -17.09 -2.47
N PRO A 76 5.18 -17.86 -1.41
CA PRO A 76 3.81 -18.04 -0.96
C PRO A 76 3.28 -16.76 -0.31
N ILE A 77 2.35 -16.09 -1.00
CA ILE A 77 1.50 -15.04 -0.44
C ILE A 77 0.06 -15.55 -0.35
N THR A 78 -0.56 -15.46 0.82
CA THR A 78 -1.95 -15.90 1.03
C THR A 78 -2.93 -14.74 0.89
N THR A 79 -4.18 -15.05 0.56
CA THR A 79 -5.24 -14.02 0.52
C THR A 79 -5.52 -13.43 1.91
N GLY A 80 -5.24 -14.15 3.00
CA GLY A 80 -5.31 -13.62 4.36
C GLY A 80 -4.28 -12.52 4.63
N GLN A 81 -3.04 -12.69 4.14
CA GLN A 81 -2.02 -11.64 4.22
C GLN A 81 -2.47 -10.39 3.45
N LEU A 82 -2.97 -10.57 2.23
CA LEU A 82 -3.51 -9.47 1.41
C LEU A 82 -4.68 -8.77 2.09
N ALA A 83 -5.64 -9.55 2.62
CA ALA A 83 -6.80 -9.02 3.34
C ALA A 83 -6.36 -8.12 4.50
N THR A 84 -5.39 -8.60 5.28
CA THR A 84 -4.83 -7.88 6.42
C THR A 84 -4.16 -6.57 5.98
N ARG A 85 -3.41 -6.58 4.88
CA ARG A 85 -2.78 -5.35 4.35
C ARG A 85 -3.80 -4.34 3.82
N PHE A 86 -4.80 -4.80 3.05
CA PHE A 86 -5.88 -3.95 2.53
C PHE A 86 -6.72 -3.31 3.65
N SER A 87 -6.92 -4.01 4.77
CA SER A 87 -7.72 -3.53 5.91
C SER A 87 -6.92 -2.78 6.98
N GLY A 88 -5.72 -2.28 6.65
CA GLY A 88 -4.95 -1.40 7.54
C GLY A 88 -4.02 -2.08 8.54
N SER A 89 -3.69 -3.36 8.33
CA SER A 89 -2.69 -4.13 9.10
C SER A 89 -2.94 -4.18 10.61
N SER A 90 -4.14 -4.63 11.00
CA SER A 90 -4.55 -4.74 12.41
C SER A 90 -3.62 -5.62 13.26
N ASP A 91 -3.02 -6.64 12.66
CA ASP A 91 -2.00 -7.49 13.28
C ASP A 91 -0.78 -6.72 13.80
N LEU A 92 -0.46 -5.56 13.20
CA LEU A 92 0.66 -4.71 13.61
C LEU A 92 0.25 -3.61 14.59
N TYR A 93 -0.95 -3.03 14.41
CA TYR A 93 -1.31 -1.75 15.03
C TYR A 93 -2.48 -1.84 16.00
N GLN A 94 -3.40 -2.81 15.87
CA GLN A 94 -4.59 -2.86 16.72
C GLN A 94 -4.24 -3.20 18.18
N GLY A 95 -3.31 -4.14 18.39
CA GLY A 95 -2.97 -4.66 19.72
C GLY A 95 -2.32 -3.63 20.67
N ASN A 96 -1.78 -2.52 20.15
CA ASN A 96 -1.20 -1.44 20.96
C ASN A 96 -2.03 -0.15 20.94
N GLY A 97 -3.31 -0.25 20.56
CA GLY A 97 -4.27 0.86 20.60
C GLY A 97 -4.17 1.84 19.43
N ARG A 98 -3.27 1.58 18.46
CA ARG A 98 -3.18 2.33 17.22
C ARG A 98 -4.31 1.94 16.26
N LYS A 99 -4.44 2.73 15.21
CA LYS A 99 -5.56 2.71 14.26
C LYS A 99 -5.06 2.40 12.84
N PRO A 100 -5.93 2.10 11.88
CA PRO A 100 -5.51 1.79 10.50
C PRO A 100 -4.59 2.86 9.91
N TRP A 101 -4.91 4.14 10.12
CA TRP A 101 -4.17 5.29 9.60
C TRP A 101 -2.76 5.45 10.18
N ASN A 102 -2.39 4.73 11.25
CA ASN A 102 -1.00 4.67 11.72
C ASN A 102 -0.11 3.82 10.81
N SER A 103 -0.68 3.02 9.92
CA SER A 103 0.07 2.35 8.87
C SER A 103 0.34 3.30 7.72
N ILE A 104 1.61 3.63 7.48
CA ILE A 104 2.02 4.34 6.26
C ILE A 104 2.23 3.29 5.17
N ASN A 105 1.24 3.15 4.29
CA ASN A 105 1.26 2.19 3.19
C ASN A 105 2.06 2.76 2.02
N LEU A 106 3.09 2.05 1.58
CA LEU A 106 3.97 2.46 0.49
C LEU A 106 4.30 1.28 -0.42
N MET A 107 4.45 1.55 -1.72
CA MET A 107 5.00 0.59 -2.68
C MET A 107 6.47 0.83 -2.95
N VAL A 108 6.93 2.08 -2.88
CA VAL A 108 8.31 2.52 -3.13
C VAL A 108 8.62 3.71 -2.22
N ALA A 109 9.91 4.01 -2.05
CA ALA A 109 10.41 5.17 -1.34
C ALA A 109 11.58 5.76 -2.14
N HIS A 110 12.36 6.65 -1.53
CA HIS A 110 13.65 7.05 -2.10
C HIS A 110 14.66 5.90 -2.06
N ASP A 111 14.58 5.03 -1.05
CA ASP A 111 15.35 3.78 -0.98
C ASP A 111 14.77 2.72 -1.92
N GLY A 112 15.61 2.21 -2.82
CA GLY A 112 15.23 1.21 -3.81
C GLY A 112 14.75 1.81 -5.12
N PHE A 113 13.95 1.03 -5.85
CA PHE A 113 13.41 1.43 -7.14
C PHE A 113 12.31 2.49 -7.03
N THR A 114 12.18 3.29 -8.10
CA THR A 114 10.95 4.05 -8.42
C THR A 114 9.78 3.11 -8.71
N LEU A 115 8.54 3.62 -8.75
CA LEU A 115 7.38 2.79 -9.11
C LEU A 115 7.53 2.18 -10.52
N LYS A 116 8.06 2.94 -11.48
CA LYS A 116 8.31 2.42 -12.84
C LYS A 116 9.36 1.31 -12.82
N ASP A 117 10.50 1.54 -12.17
CA ASP A 117 11.61 0.58 -12.15
C ASP A 117 11.24 -0.70 -11.40
N LEU A 118 10.41 -0.62 -10.35
CA LEU A 118 9.89 -1.78 -9.62
C LEU A 118 9.22 -2.81 -10.55
N TYR A 119 8.54 -2.33 -11.59
CA TYR A 119 7.86 -3.18 -12.57
C TYR A 119 8.59 -3.25 -13.92
N SER A 120 9.83 -2.77 -14.00
CA SER A 120 10.61 -2.74 -15.26
C SER A 120 12.00 -3.34 -15.13
N CYS A 121 12.42 -3.68 -13.92
CA CYS A 121 13.76 -4.16 -13.61
C CYS A 121 13.69 -5.49 -12.86
N ASN A 122 14.50 -6.46 -13.29
CA ASN A 122 14.67 -7.72 -12.55
C ASN A 122 15.77 -7.62 -11.47
N GLY A 123 16.64 -6.61 -11.56
CA GLY A 123 17.73 -6.37 -10.63
C GLY A 123 18.28 -4.96 -10.76
N LYS A 124 19.09 -4.54 -9.78
CA LYS A 124 19.68 -3.20 -9.73
C LYS A 124 20.80 -3.03 -10.77
N SER A 125 20.96 -1.81 -11.26
CA SER A 125 21.98 -1.39 -12.22
C SER A 125 22.59 -0.07 -11.75
N ASN A 126 23.38 -0.13 -10.67
CA ASN A 126 23.89 1.08 -10.03
C ASN A 126 25.28 1.50 -10.55
N LEU A 127 25.96 0.67 -11.35
CA LEU A 127 27.29 0.94 -11.91
C LEU A 127 27.25 1.59 -13.30
N GLN A 128 26.11 2.16 -13.67
CA GLN A 128 25.96 2.93 -14.90
C GLN A 128 26.89 4.15 -14.88
N ALA A 129 27.24 4.67 -16.07
CA ALA A 129 27.96 5.92 -16.17
C ALA A 129 27.07 7.13 -15.83
N TRP A 130 27.70 8.30 -15.68
CA TRP A 130 26.99 9.57 -15.58
C TRP A 130 26.03 9.76 -16.77
N PRO A 131 24.77 10.22 -16.57
CA PRO A 131 24.22 10.80 -15.34
C PRO A 131 23.46 9.83 -14.41
N TYR A 132 23.37 8.53 -14.74
CA TYR A 132 22.57 7.53 -14.00
C TYR A 132 23.35 6.74 -12.93
N GLY A 133 24.64 7.02 -12.78
CA GLY A 133 25.52 6.37 -11.81
C GLY A 133 26.94 6.94 -11.87
N PRO A 134 27.90 6.31 -11.18
CA PRO A 134 27.71 5.15 -10.32
C PRO A 134 27.15 5.53 -8.94
N SER A 135 26.37 4.63 -8.34
CA SER A 135 25.92 4.70 -6.95
C SER A 135 26.20 3.37 -6.26
N ASP A 136 27.00 3.38 -5.19
CA ASP A 136 27.34 2.12 -4.50
C ASP A 136 26.15 1.55 -3.71
N GLY A 137 26.10 0.23 -3.52
CA GLY A 137 25.18 -0.42 -2.59
C GLY A 137 23.72 -0.54 -3.06
N GLY A 138 22.77 -0.29 -2.15
CA GLY A 138 21.32 -0.56 -2.32
C GLY A 138 20.93 -2.01 -2.02
N SER A 139 19.63 -2.26 -1.82
CA SER A 139 19.09 -3.61 -1.57
C SER A 139 19.29 -4.53 -2.78
N ASP A 140 19.67 -5.79 -2.55
CA ASP A 140 19.66 -6.82 -3.59
C ASP A 140 18.29 -7.48 -3.75
N ASP A 141 17.47 -7.46 -2.69
CA ASP A 141 16.09 -7.95 -2.74
C ASP A 141 15.13 -6.77 -2.91
N ASN A 142 14.72 -6.54 -4.16
CA ASN A 142 13.81 -5.45 -4.52
C ASN A 142 12.36 -5.92 -4.68
N ILE A 143 12.14 -7.24 -4.72
CA ILE A 143 10.85 -7.86 -5.05
C ILE A 143 10.26 -7.26 -6.34
N SER A 144 11.11 -7.06 -7.34
CA SER A 144 10.77 -6.46 -8.62
C SER A 144 10.59 -7.53 -9.70
N TRP A 145 9.91 -7.16 -10.79
CA TRP A 145 9.79 -7.97 -12.00
C TRP A 145 9.51 -7.05 -13.20
N ASP A 146 10.20 -7.25 -14.31
CA ASP A 146 10.06 -6.44 -15.53
C ASP A 146 8.78 -6.68 -16.35
N GLN A 147 7.87 -7.54 -15.84
CA GLN A 147 6.65 -7.98 -16.53
C GLN A 147 6.92 -8.59 -17.91
N GLY A 148 8.06 -9.28 -18.07
CA GLY A 148 8.50 -9.84 -19.34
C GLY A 148 8.98 -8.78 -20.35
N GLY A 149 9.24 -7.55 -19.90
CA GLY A 149 9.64 -6.43 -20.76
C GLY A 149 8.48 -5.80 -21.56
N ILE A 150 7.23 -6.19 -21.29
CA ILE A 150 6.06 -5.72 -22.04
C ILE A 150 5.57 -4.40 -21.45
N ALA A 151 5.82 -3.28 -22.14
CA ALA A 151 5.53 -1.93 -21.63
C ALA A 151 4.08 -1.71 -21.16
N GLN A 152 3.10 -2.33 -21.82
CA GLN A 152 1.69 -2.28 -21.42
C GLN A 152 1.47 -2.95 -20.05
N ASP A 153 2.08 -4.11 -19.82
CA ASP A 153 1.96 -4.87 -18.59
C ASP A 153 2.71 -4.20 -17.44
N GLN A 154 3.86 -3.58 -17.72
CA GLN A 154 4.57 -2.73 -16.75
C GLN A 154 3.69 -1.58 -16.24
N ARG A 155 2.98 -0.90 -17.16
CA ARG A 155 2.05 0.18 -16.78
C ARG A 155 0.83 -0.33 -16.02
N LYS A 156 0.30 -1.50 -16.39
CA LYS A 156 -0.78 -2.17 -15.65
C LYS A 156 -0.35 -2.52 -14.23
N ALA A 157 0.85 -3.10 -14.08
CA ALA A 157 1.41 -3.44 -12.77
C ALA A 157 1.66 -2.19 -11.90
N ALA A 158 2.12 -1.08 -12.49
CA ALA A 158 2.24 0.20 -11.81
C ALA A 158 0.88 0.79 -11.38
N ARG A 159 -0.15 0.68 -12.22
CA ARG A 159 -1.52 1.07 -11.84
C ARG A 159 -2.06 0.23 -10.68
N ASN A 160 -1.79 -1.08 -10.68
CA ASN A 160 -2.12 -1.95 -9.54
C ASN A 160 -1.42 -1.51 -8.26
N GLY A 161 -0.12 -1.18 -8.31
CA GLY A 161 0.63 -0.69 -7.14
C GLY A 161 0.03 0.59 -6.54
N LEU A 162 -0.35 1.55 -7.39
CA LEU A 162 -1.07 2.75 -6.94
C LEU A 162 -2.45 2.41 -6.36
N ALA A 163 -3.20 1.53 -7.02
CA ALA A 163 -4.52 1.09 -6.57
C ALA A 163 -4.45 0.43 -5.19
N PHE A 164 -3.45 -0.41 -4.92
CA PHE A 164 -3.25 -0.99 -3.60
C PHE A 164 -3.14 0.11 -2.54
N MET A 165 -2.20 1.06 -2.69
CA MET A 165 -2.01 2.12 -1.70
C MET A 165 -3.27 2.97 -1.50
N LEU A 166 -3.89 3.39 -2.61
CA LEU A 166 -4.97 4.37 -2.59
C LEU A 166 -6.35 3.76 -2.29
N LEU A 167 -6.51 2.43 -2.35
CA LEU A 167 -7.74 1.74 -1.97
C LEU A 167 -7.64 0.98 -0.64
N SER A 168 -6.44 0.82 -0.06
CA SER A 168 -6.28 0.23 1.28
C SER A 168 -6.64 1.22 2.38
N ALA A 169 -7.14 0.71 3.51
CA ALA A 169 -7.15 1.49 4.76
C ALA A 169 -5.71 1.76 5.22
N GLY A 170 -5.49 2.93 5.81
CA GLY A 170 -4.16 3.44 6.18
C GLY A 170 -3.87 4.82 5.60
N THR A 171 -2.64 5.27 5.73
CA THR A 171 -2.17 6.53 5.16
C THR A 171 -1.25 6.21 3.98
N PRO A 172 -1.65 6.45 2.71
CA PRO A 172 -0.81 6.15 1.57
C PRO A 172 0.34 7.16 1.45
N MET A 173 1.53 6.65 1.14
CA MET A 173 2.71 7.47 0.79
C MET A 173 3.18 7.10 -0.61
N MET A 174 3.32 8.12 -1.47
CA MET A 174 3.87 8.00 -2.82
C MET A 174 5.21 8.74 -2.90
N THR A 175 6.11 8.30 -3.77
CA THR A 175 7.34 9.03 -4.07
C THR A 175 7.07 10.02 -5.20
N GLY A 176 7.56 11.26 -5.05
CA GLY A 176 7.44 12.27 -6.12
C GLY A 176 8.03 11.77 -7.43
N GLY A 177 7.26 11.90 -8.51
CA GLY A 177 7.61 11.40 -9.84
C GLY A 177 6.94 10.07 -10.21
N ASP A 178 6.43 9.31 -9.25
CA ASP A 178 5.69 8.09 -9.55
C ASP A 178 4.40 8.38 -10.33
N GLU A 179 3.80 9.56 -10.14
CA GLU A 179 2.60 10.00 -10.85
C GLU A 179 2.80 10.13 -12.37
N PHE A 180 4.04 10.21 -12.86
CA PHE A 180 4.35 10.21 -14.29
C PHE A 180 5.33 9.10 -14.66
N LEU A 181 5.46 8.05 -13.84
CA LEU A 181 6.39 6.94 -14.07
C LEU A 181 7.85 7.39 -14.20
N ARG A 182 8.34 8.23 -13.29
CA ARG A 182 9.77 8.53 -13.17
C ARG A 182 10.56 7.22 -13.10
N ALA A 183 11.67 7.14 -13.83
CA ALA A 183 12.57 6.00 -13.87
C ALA A 183 14.01 6.46 -13.67
N LEU A 184 14.80 5.61 -13.05
CA LEU A 184 16.23 5.77 -12.82
C LEU A 184 17.04 4.68 -13.52
N ASN A 185 16.44 4.06 -14.54
CA ASN A 185 17.03 2.98 -15.34
C ASN A 185 17.60 1.87 -14.45
N CYS A 186 16.78 1.40 -13.51
CA CYS A 186 17.17 0.39 -12.53
C CYS A 186 18.31 0.80 -11.58
N ASN A 187 18.67 2.08 -11.43
CA ASN A 187 19.45 2.50 -10.25
C ASN A 187 18.53 2.54 -9.03
N ASN A 188 18.80 1.71 -8.03
CA ASN A 188 17.99 1.59 -6.81
C ASN A 188 18.60 2.28 -5.57
N ASN A 189 19.68 3.04 -5.77
CA ASN A 189 20.32 3.78 -4.69
C ASN A 189 20.91 5.12 -5.18
N PRO A 190 20.13 6.01 -5.80
CA PRO A 190 20.61 7.24 -6.45
C PRO A 190 21.03 8.35 -5.45
N TYR A 191 21.47 8.00 -4.24
CA TYR A 191 21.67 8.92 -3.12
C TYR A 191 22.70 10.03 -3.42
N ASN A 192 23.66 9.75 -4.32
CA ASN A 192 24.75 10.64 -4.71
C ASN A 192 24.55 11.30 -6.08
N LEU A 193 23.39 11.10 -6.72
CA LEU A 193 23.12 11.62 -8.06
C LEU A 193 22.36 12.95 -7.99
N ASP A 194 23.13 14.04 -7.92
CA ASP A 194 22.61 15.37 -8.25
C ASP A 194 22.75 15.63 -9.76
N SER A 195 21.84 15.02 -10.53
CA SER A 195 21.87 15.05 -11.97
C SER A 195 20.46 15.09 -12.56
N SER A 196 20.37 15.49 -13.83
CA SER A 196 19.10 15.47 -14.59
C SER A 196 18.41 14.10 -14.67
N ALA A 197 19.12 13.00 -14.36
CA ALA A 197 18.50 11.69 -14.23
C ALA A 197 17.65 11.57 -12.96
N ASN A 198 18.07 12.20 -11.85
CA ASN A 198 17.39 12.09 -10.57
C ASN A 198 16.39 13.22 -10.30
N TRP A 199 16.62 14.40 -10.89
CA TRP A 199 15.67 15.52 -10.83
C TRP A 199 14.31 15.13 -11.46
N LEU A 200 13.24 15.77 -11.01
CA LEU A 200 11.93 15.58 -11.64
C LEU A 200 11.89 16.28 -13.00
N ASN A 201 11.44 15.55 -14.02
CA ASN A 201 11.24 16.06 -15.37
C ASN A 201 9.74 16.22 -15.64
N TYR A 202 9.35 17.36 -16.21
CA TYR A 202 7.95 17.70 -16.53
C TYR A 202 7.66 17.67 -18.04
N ASN A 203 8.62 17.24 -18.87
CA ASN A 203 8.39 16.94 -20.28
C ASN A 203 7.98 15.47 -20.42
N TRP A 204 6.67 15.24 -20.48
CA TRP A 204 6.08 13.91 -20.41
C TRP A 204 5.64 13.39 -21.78
N THR A 205 5.85 12.10 -21.99
CA THR A 205 5.23 11.36 -23.10
C THR A 205 3.72 11.22 -22.88
N THR A 206 2.99 10.85 -23.93
CA THR A 206 1.54 10.57 -23.84
C THR A 206 1.21 9.51 -22.78
N ASP A 207 2.01 8.45 -22.66
CA ASP A 207 1.81 7.40 -21.67
C ASP A 207 1.96 7.92 -20.23
N GLN A 208 2.90 8.85 -20.01
CA GLN A 208 3.13 9.46 -18.70
C GLN A 208 2.02 10.45 -18.34
N VAL A 209 1.53 11.24 -19.31
CA VAL A 209 0.33 12.10 -19.12
C VAL A 209 -0.90 11.26 -18.78
N ASN A 210 -1.08 10.11 -19.45
CA ASN A 210 -2.16 9.18 -19.15
C ASN A 210 -2.04 8.61 -17.73
N PHE A 211 -0.83 8.21 -17.32
CA PHE A 211 -0.57 7.69 -15.97
C PHE A 211 -0.76 8.77 -14.90
N ASN A 212 -0.40 10.02 -15.18
CA ASN A 212 -0.67 11.16 -14.30
C ASN A 212 -2.16 11.40 -14.12
N THR A 213 -2.94 11.34 -15.21
CA THR A 213 -4.40 11.45 -15.15
C THR A 213 -5.00 10.32 -14.31
N PHE A 214 -4.54 9.08 -14.48
CA PHE A 214 -4.95 7.95 -13.65
C PHE A 214 -4.66 8.21 -12.17
N THR A 215 -3.43 8.60 -11.85
CA THR A 215 -2.97 8.89 -10.48
C THR A 215 -3.80 9.99 -9.83
N GLN A 216 -4.02 11.10 -10.54
CA GLN A 216 -4.81 12.22 -10.07
C GLN A 216 -6.26 11.82 -9.76
N ARG A 217 -6.90 11.07 -10.68
CA ARG A 217 -8.28 10.60 -10.50
C ARG A 217 -8.41 9.60 -9.35
N LEU A 218 -7.45 8.71 -9.17
CA LEU A 218 -7.46 7.75 -8.08
C LEU A 218 -7.25 8.42 -6.71
N ILE A 219 -6.39 9.44 -6.62
CA ILE A 219 -6.25 10.25 -5.41
C ILE A 219 -7.55 11.02 -5.12
N ALA A 220 -8.16 11.63 -6.15
CA ALA A 220 -9.44 12.32 -5.99
C ALA A 220 -10.53 11.37 -5.51
N PHE A 221 -10.60 10.15 -6.08
CA PHE A 221 -11.51 9.09 -5.65
C PHE A 221 -11.28 8.74 -4.18
N ARG A 222 -10.03 8.44 -3.79
CA ARG A 222 -9.71 8.16 -2.38
C ARG A 222 -10.18 9.28 -1.47
N LYS A 223 -10.00 10.55 -1.83
CA LYS A 223 -10.40 11.71 -1.01
C LYS A 223 -11.92 11.91 -0.95
N ALA A 224 -12.65 11.54 -1.99
CA ALA A 224 -14.11 11.63 -2.04
C ALA A 224 -14.79 10.54 -1.19
N HIS A 225 -14.11 9.41 -0.96
CA HIS A 225 -14.71 8.22 -0.34
C HIS A 225 -14.17 7.93 1.07
N ALA A 226 -14.93 8.36 2.09
CA ALA A 226 -14.61 8.12 3.50
C ALA A 226 -14.47 6.63 3.84
N SER A 227 -15.15 5.75 3.09
CA SER A 227 -15.01 4.30 3.19
C SER A 227 -13.58 3.81 3.07
N LEU A 228 -12.69 4.52 2.36
CA LEU A 228 -11.29 4.12 2.18
C LEU A 228 -10.35 4.72 3.23
N ARG A 229 -10.88 5.53 4.16
CA ARG A 229 -10.13 6.29 5.17
C ARG A 229 -10.76 6.12 6.56
N PRO A 230 -10.99 4.88 7.02
CA PRO A 230 -11.69 4.66 8.27
C PRO A 230 -10.85 5.13 9.46
N ILE A 231 -11.51 5.69 10.48
CA ILE A 231 -10.86 6.10 11.74
C ILE A 231 -10.49 4.87 12.58
N ASP A 232 -11.35 3.85 12.57
CA ASP A 232 -11.19 2.58 13.27
C ASP A 232 -11.01 1.42 12.30
N PHE A 233 -10.52 0.27 12.77
CA PHE A 233 -10.52 -0.94 11.95
C PHE A 233 -11.95 -1.34 11.58
N TYR A 234 -12.14 -1.82 10.36
CA TYR A 234 -13.46 -2.20 9.87
C TYR A 234 -14.09 -3.29 10.74
N SER A 235 -15.38 -3.13 11.04
CA SER A 235 -16.18 -4.14 11.71
C SER A 235 -16.68 -5.21 10.73
N GLY A 236 -16.78 -6.45 11.21
CA GLY A 236 -17.50 -7.52 10.53
C GLY A 236 -19.00 -7.56 10.87
N ALA A 237 -19.53 -6.53 11.51
CA ALA A 237 -20.94 -6.42 11.88
C ALA A 237 -21.69 -5.44 10.97
N ASP A 238 -23.00 -5.64 10.85
CA ASP A 238 -23.96 -4.66 10.36
C ASP A 238 -24.43 -3.81 11.55
N ASN A 239 -24.08 -2.52 11.53
CA ASN A 239 -24.36 -1.59 12.63
C ASN A 239 -25.55 -0.66 12.35
N ASN A 240 -26.16 -0.74 11.16
CA ASN A 240 -27.28 0.13 10.76
C ASN A 240 -28.53 -0.64 10.31
N GLY A 241 -28.47 -1.98 10.27
CA GLY A 241 -29.58 -2.88 9.93
C GLY A 241 -29.91 -2.93 8.43
N ASN A 242 -29.01 -2.51 7.55
CA ASN A 242 -29.26 -2.48 6.10
C ASN A 242 -28.95 -3.81 5.39
N GLY A 243 -28.47 -4.83 6.11
CA GLY A 243 -28.10 -6.14 5.57
C GLY A 243 -26.67 -6.22 5.02
N MET A 244 -25.82 -5.23 5.30
CA MET A 244 -24.40 -5.22 4.93
C MET A 244 -23.53 -5.07 6.18
N GLN A 245 -22.52 -5.92 6.30
CA GLN A 245 -21.45 -5.66 7.27
C GLN A 245 -20.63 -4.46 6.79
N GLN A 246 -20.05 -3.71 7.73
CA GLN A 246 -19.18 -2.58 7.41
C GLN A 246 -18.10 -2.93 6.37
N MET A 247 -17.49 -4.12 6.49
CA MET A 247 -16.67 -4.72 5.44
C MET A 247 -16.91 -6.23 5.35
N SER A 248 -17.01 -6.75 4.12
CA SER A 248 -17.12 -8.18 3.83
C SER A 248 -16.11 -8.59 2.77
N TRP A 249 -15.51 -9.78 2.92
CA TRP A 249 -14.62 -10.38 1.95
C TRP A 249 -15.37 -11.35 1.03
N PHE A 250 -14.90 -11.48 -0.21
CA PHE A 250 -15.51 -12.33 -1.23
C PHE A 250 -14.45 -13.10 -2.03
N LYS A 251 -14.76 -14.34 -2.33
CA LYS A 251 -14.11 -15.15 -3.36
C LYS A 251 -14.61 -14.73 -4.75
N PRO A 252 -13.95 -15.14 -5.84
CA PRO A 252 -14.43 -14.89 -7.20
C PRO A 252 -15.84 -15.42 -7.49
N ASP A 253 -16.23 -16.53 -6.87
CA ASP A 253 -17.58 -17.10 -6.99
C ASP A 253 -18.66 -16.31 -6.21
N GLY A 254 -18.30 -15.18 -5.58
CA GLY A 254 -19.17 -14.34 -4.76
C GLY A 254 -19.51 -14.91 -3.38
N GLY A 255 -18.97 -16.07 -3.02
CA GLY A 255 -19.08 -16.62 -1.67
C GLY A 255 -18.11 -15.98 -0.69
N THR A 256 -18.45 -16.03 0.60
CA THR A 256 -17.56 -15.59 1.68
C THR A 256 -16.36 -16.53 1.79
N PRO A 257 -15.11 -16.02 1.86
CA PRO A 257 -13.93 -16.85 2.10
C PRO A 257 -13.90 -17.36 3.54
N ASP A 258 -13.50 -18.62 3.71
CA ASP A 258 -13.26 -19.26 5.00
C ASP A 258 -11.75 -19.26 5.36
N SER A 259 -11.41 -19.85 6.51
CA SER A 259 -10.02 -19.93 6.95
C SER A 259 -9.12 -20.71 6.00
N ALA A 260 -9.65 -21.73 5.30
CA ALA A 260 -8.90 -22.50 4.32
C ALA A 260 -8.58 -21.65 3.09
N TYR A 261 -9.55 -20.87 2.61
CA TYR A 261 -9.34 -19.93 1.52
C TYR A 261 -8.28 -18.88 1.85
N PHE A 262 -8.36 -18.31 3.05
CA PHE A 262 -7.40 -17.31 3.54
C PHE A 262 -6.00 -17.87 3.77
N GLY A 263 -5.88 -19.13 4.16
CA GLY A 263 -4.61 -19.79 4.49
C GLY A 263 -3.91 -20.44 3.30
N ASP A 264 -4.63 -20.79 2.24
CA ASP A 264 -4.05 -21.45 1.08
C ASP A 264 -3.41 -20.44 0.12
N ALA A 265 -2.08 -20.52 -0.02
CA ALA A 265 -1.31 -19.70 -0.93
C ALA A 265 -1.66 -19.95 -2.41
N ASN A 266 -2.36 -21.03 -2.79
CA ASN A 266 -2.81 -21.23 -4.17
C ASN A 266 -4.00 -20.33 -4.54
N ASN A 267 -4.72 -19.79 -3.55
CA ASN A 267 -5.73 -18.78 -3.81
C ASN A 267 -5.05 -17.43 -4.07
N ARG A 268 -5.26 -16.88 -5.27
CA ARG A 268 -4.60 -15.64 -5.73
C ARG A 268 -5.56 -14.50 -6.02
N ALA A 269 -6.86 -14.74 -5.89
CA ALA A 269 -7.89 -13.76 -6.15
C ALA A 269 -8.65 -13.45 -4.86
N ILE A 270 -8.97 -12.19 -4.61
CA ILE A 270 -9.78 -11.80 -3.45
C ILE A 270 -10.50 -10.50 -3.77
N ALA A 271 -11.69 -10.35 -3.25
CA ALA A 271 -12.44 -9.10 -3.32
C ALA A 271 -12.98 -8.70 -1.96
N PHE A 272 -13.36 -7.43 -1.84
CA PHE A 272 -14.04 -6.91 -0.67
C PHE A 272 -15.09 -5.89 -1.04
N ARG A 273 -16.13 -5.81 -0.20
CA ARG A 273 -17.13 -4.74 -0.21
C ARG A 273 -17.04 -3.97 1.09
N ILE A 274 -17.16 -2.65 1.01
CA ILE A 274 -17.31 -1.76 2.16
C ILE A 274 -18.70 -1.13 2.10
N ASP A 275 -19.45 -1.17 3.20
CA ASP A 275 -20.67 -0.38 3.35
C ASP A 275 -20.30 1.08 3.63
N GLY A 276 -20.58 1.94 2.67
CA GLY A 276 -20.27 3.36 2.79
C GLY A 276 -21.22 4.11 3.72
N THR A 277 -22.43 3.60 3.92
CA THR A 277 -23.42 4.25 4.79
C THR A 277 -23.04 4.20 6.27
N GLU A 278 -22.22 3.22 6.68
CA GLU A 278 -21.66 3.15 8.04
C GLU A 278 -20.46 4.08 8.27
N LEU A 279 -19.81 4.57 7.21
CA LEU A 279 -18.57 5.33 7.28
C LEU A 279 -18.74 6.78 6.83
N GLY A 280 -19.99 7.23 6.65
CA GLY A 280 -20.30 8.58 6.19
C GLY A 280 -19.86 8.83 4.74
N ASP A 281 -19.80 7.79 3.92
CA ASP A 281 -19.49 7.91 2.50
C ASP A 281 -20.70 8.37 1.68
N THR A 282 -20.42 9.02 0.55
CA THR A 282 -21.44 9.42 -0.42
C THR A 282 -21.94 8.25 -1.27
N SER A 283 -21.09 7.24 -1.47
CA SER A 283 -21.45 5.98 -2.13
C SER A 283 -22.05 5.01 -1.11
N SER A 284 -23.14 4.31 -1.48
CA SER A 284 -23.76 3.31 -0.60
C SER A 284 -22.83 2.12 -0.33
N ALA A 285 -22.05 1.70 -1.32
CA ALA A 285 -21.05 0.67 -1.15
C ALA A 285 -19.92 0.84 -2.16
N LEU A 286 -18.72 0.38 -1.79
CA LEU A 286 -17.59 0.21 -2.69
C LEU A 286 -17.26 -1.27 -2.80
N TYR A 287 -16.85 -1.73 -3.98
CA TYR A 287 -16.37 -3.08 -4.22
C TYR A 287 -15.04 -3.02 -4.95
N VAL A 288 -14.06 -3.76 -4.44
CA VAL A 288 -12.71 -3.87 -5.02
C VAL A 288 -12.40 -5.34 -5.19
N ALA A 289 -11.94 -5.71 -6.39
CA ALA A 289 -11.48 -7.06 -6.69
C ALA A 289 -10.01 -7.01 -7.13
N TYR A 290 -9.20 -7.86 -6.53
CA TYR A 290 -7.81 -8.08 -6.93
C TYR A 290 -7.67 -9.47 -7.53
N ASN A 291 -7.26 -9.51 -8.79
CA ASN A 291 -6.80 -10.72 -9.45
C ASN A 291 -5.26 -10.78 -9.41
N GLY A 292 -4.71 -11.53 -8.45
CA GLY A 292 -3.28 -11.84 -8.37
C GLY A 292 -2.89 -13.11 -9.14
N TRP A 293 -3.81 -13.69 -9.93
CA TRP A 293 -3.51 -14.79 -10.84
C TRP A 293 -3.01 -14.25 -12.19
N SER A 294 -2.18 -15.02 -12.88
CA SER A 294 -1.66 -14.65 -14.22
C SER A 294 -2.72 -14.79 -15.32
N GLY A 295 -3.76 -15.59 -15.10
CA GLY A 295 -4.88 -15.77 -16.01
C GLY A 295 -6.10 -14.92 -15.67
N ASN A 296 -7.12 -15.00 -16.53
CA ASN A 296 -8.41 -14.34 -16.30
C ASN A 296 -9.19 -15.03 -15.16
N VAL A 297 -9.84 -14.22 -14.33
CA VAL A 297 -10.71 -14.66 -13.24
C VAL A 297 -12.03 -13.89 -13.32
N ASN A 298 -13.15 -14.61 -13.35
CA ASN A 298 -14.48 -14.01 -13.32
C ASN A 298 -14.91 -13.79 -11.87
N PHE A 299 -15.37 -12.57 -11.56
CA PHE A 299 -15.93 -12.24 -10.25
C PHE A 299 -17.45 -12.09 -10.34
N MET A 300 -18.17 -12.84 -9.51
CA MET A 300 -19.59 -12.61 -9.27
C MET A 300 -19.76 -11.44 -8.30
N LEU A 301 -20.37 -10.35 -8.77
CA LEU A 301 -20.57 -9.17 -7.95
C LEU A 301 -21.60 -9.46 -6.84
N PRO A 302 -21.30 -9.11 -5.57
CA PRO A 302 -22.25 -9.29 -4.48
C PRO A 302 -23.40 -8.30 -4.59
N TRP A 303 -24.45 -8.52 -3.80
CA TRP A 303 -25.57 -7.57 -3.69
C TRP A 303 -25.08 -6.15 -3.33
N PRO A 304 -25.44 -5.10 -4.08
CA PRO A 304 -24.96 -3.72 -3.86
C PRO A 304 -25.76 -2.93 -2.81
N GLY A 305 -26.76 -3.54 -2.18
CA GLY A 305 -27.76 -2.83 -1.37
C GLY A 305 -29.09 -2.63 -2.12
N ALA A 306 -30.15 -2.32 -1.36
CA ALA A 306 -31.50 -2.21 -1.90
C ALA A 306 -31.62 -1.08 -2.91
N GLY A 307 -32.12 -1.38 -4.12
CA GLY A 307 -32.31 -0.40 -5.19
C GLY A 307 -31.02 0.18 -5.77
N LYS A 308 -29.87 -0.49 -5.57
CA LYS A 308 -28.56 -0.06 -6.08
C LYS A 308 -28.06 -0.98 -7.20
N ASN A 309 -27.11 -0.47 -7.98
CA ASN A 309 -26.39 -1.20 -9.02
C ASN A 309 -24.89 -0.87 -8.93
N TRP A 310 -24.05 -1.80 -9.38
CA TRP A 310 -22.62 -1.56 -9.49
C TRP A 310 -22.28 -0.76 -10.75
N TYR A 311 -21.36 0.19 -10.60
CA TYR A 311 -20.78 0.95 -11.70
C TYR A 311 -19.26 0.82 -11.63
N ARG A 312 -18.64 0.47 -12.76
CA ARG A 312 -17.18 0.36 -12.83
C ARG A 312 -16.56 1.75 -12.83
N VAL A 313 -15.72 2.02 -11.83
CA VAL A 313 -14.97 3.28 -11.72
C VAL A 313 -13.59 3.17 -12.37
N MET A 314 -12.93 2.03 -12.21
CA MET A 314 -11.55 1.81 -12.63
C MET A 314 -11.33 0.34 -13.01
N ASP A 315 -10.41 0.13 -13.95
CA ASP A 315 -9.86 -1.17 -14.40
C ASP A 315 -8.42 -0.91 -14.87
N THR A 316 -7.45 -1.72 -14.47
CA THR A 316 -6.02 -1.43 -14.62
C THR A 316 -5.38 -2.06 -15.86
#